data_AF-A0A1G0GBN1-F1
#
_entry.id   AF-A0A1G0GBN1-F1
#
_cell.length_a   1.000
_cell.length_b   1.000
_cell.length_c   1.000
_cell.angle_alpha   90.00
_cell.angle_beta   90.00
_cell.angle_gamma   90.00
#
_symmetry.space_group_name_H-M   'P 1'
#
loop_
_entity.id
_entity.type
_entity.pdbx_description
1 polymer ?
#
loop_
_entity_poly.entity_id
_entity_poly.type
_entity_poly.pdbx_seq_one_letter_code
_entity_poly.pdbx_strand_id
1 'polypeptide(L)'
;MGRLLKGFDILSIFSNLSTILASVGLILATSSLISGLQLVKAANIAERKIHRFNGYTTLTLFLCLAGLSVYNNGIGLWSFWGWVFGLLLFTLKIYIVRRRRRSFKYVSWVGASLIFLWLFLVFKNIPV
;
A
#
# COMPACT_ATOMS: atom_id res chain seq x y z
N MET A 1 -29.10 -6.48 31.10
CA MET A 1 -27.65 -6.21 31.03
C MET A 1 -27.00 -7.15 30.00
N GLY A 2 -27.35 -7.02 28.71
CA GLY A 2 -26.95 -8.04 27.70
C GLY A 2 -27.06 -7.64 26.22
N ARG A 3 -27.16 -6.34 25.89
CA ARG A 3 -27.27 -5.87 24.49
C ARG A 3 -26.22 -4.85 24.06
N LEU A 4 -25.31 -4.43 24.95
CA LEU A 4 -24.29 -3.42 24.63
C LEU A 4 -22.94 -4.00 24.17
N LEU A 5 -22.73 -5.32 24.28
CA LEU A 5 -21.44 -5.96 23.97
C LEU A 5 -21.28 -6.43 22.52
N LYS A 6 -22.36 -6.47 21.71
CA LYS A 6 -22.31 -6.97 20.33
C LYS A 6 -21.79 -5.96 19.29
N GLY A 7 -21.70 -4.68 19.64
CA GLY A 7 -21.19 -3.63 18.74
C GLY A 7 -19.67 -3.42 18.80
N PHE A 8 -19.04 -3.78 19.92
CA PHE A 8 -17.60 -3.56 20.15
C PHE A 8 -16.72 -4.60 19.43
N ASP A 9 -17.22 -5.82 19.19
CA ASP A 9 -16.43 -6.88 18.54
C ASP A 9 -16.24 -6.64 17.04
N ILE A 10 -17.23 -6.08 16.34
CA ILE A 10 -17.14 -5.92 14.88
C ILE A 10 -16.17 -4.79 14.51
N LEU A 11 -16.30 -3.63 15.17
CA LEU A 11 -15.43 -2.48 14.94
C LEU A 11 -13.96 -2.77 15.32
N SER A 12 -13.73 -3.53 16.38
CA SER A 12 -12.38 -3.94 16.79
C SER A 12 -11.76 -4.96 15.83
N ILE A 13 -12.55 -5.88 15.26
CA ILE A 13 -12.06 -6.80 14.22
C ILE A 13 -11.66 -6.02 12.96
N PHE A 14 -12.44 -5.02 12.54
CA PHE A 14 -12.13 -4.22 11.35
C PHE A 14 -10.94 -3.26 11.54
N SER A 15 -10.73 -2.69 12.73
CA SER A 15 -9.54 -1.88 13.03
C SER A 15 -8.28 -2.74 13.06
N ASN A 16 -8.36 -3.93 13.65
CA ASN A 16 -7.29 -4.93 13.62
C ASN A 16 -6.99 -5.38 12.19
N LEU A 17 -8.01 -5.65 11.38
CA LEU A 17 -7.86 -6.04 9.97
C LEU A 17 -7.19 -4.93 9.14
N SER A 18 -7.60 -3.67 9.33
CA SER A 18 -7.02 -2.53 8.61
C SER A 18 -5.54 -2.35 8.96
N THR A 19 -5.17 -2.53 10.22
CA THR A 19 -3.78 -2.49 10.69
C THR A 19 -2.95 -3.62 10.10
N ILE A 20 -3.49 -4.85 10.06
CA ILE A 20 -2.84 -6.01 9.46
C ILE A 20 -2.63 -5.78 7.95
N LEU A 21 -3.65 -5.34 7.23
CA LEU A 21 -3.56 -5.03 5.80
C LEU A 21 -2.51 -3.94 5.53
N ALA A 22 -2.47 -2.90 6.35
CA ALA A 22 -1.49 -1.82 6.25
C ALA A 22 -0.06 -2.35 6.47
N SER A 23 0.11 -3.22 7.46
CA SER A 23 1.41 -3.82 7.80
C SER A 23 1.92 -4.77 6.71
N VAL A 24 1.03 -5.62 6.17
CA VAL A 24 1.36 -6.51 5.04
C VAL A 24 1.72 -5.69 3.80
N GLY A 25 0.96 -4.62 3.53
CA GLY A 25 1.26 -3.72 2.43
C GLY A 25 2.61 -3.02 2.58
N LEU A 26 2.99 -2.64 3.80
CA LEU A 26 4.32 -2.07 4.11
C LEU A 26 5.45 -3.09 3.85
N ILE A 27 5.29 -4.34 4.29
CA ILE A 27 6.26 -5.41 4.05
C ILE A 27 6.45 -5.63 2.54
N LEU A 28 5.36 -5.72 1.79
CA LEU A 28 5.40 -5.93 0.35
C LEU A 28 5.95 -4.71 -0.41
N ALA A 29 5.64 -3.49 0.05
CA ALA A 29 6.21 -2.26 -0.52
C ALA A 29 7.73 -2.22 -0.33
N THR A 30 8.20 -2.61 0.85
CA THR A 30 9.63 -2.71 1.19
C THR A 30 10.34 -3.78 0.36
N SER A 31 9.76 -4.99 0.29
CA SER A 31 10.25 -6.07 -0.59
C SER A 31 10.27 -5.65 -2.06
N SER A 32 9.26 -4.90 -2.51
CA SER A 32 9.18 -4.38 -3.87
C SER A 32 10.25 -3.31 -4.14
N LEU A 33 10.61 -2.46 -3.17
CA LEU A 33 11.73 -1.53 -3.31
C LEU A 33 13.06 -2.27 -3.43
N ILE A 34 13.34 -3.22 -2.52
CA ILE A 34 14.59 -3.98 -2.50
C ILE A 34 14.76 -4.77 -3.80
N SER A 35 13.74 -5.56 -4.18
CA SER A 35 13.75 -6.30 -5.46
C SER A 35 13.80 -5.36 -6.67
N GLY A 36 13.17 -4.18 -6.58
CA GLY A 36 13.21 -3.15 -7.63
C GLY A 36 14.63 -2.62 -7.86
N LEU A 37 15.40 -2.40 -6.79
CA LEU A 37 16.81 -1.99 -6.85
C LEU A 37 17.73 -3.11 -7.36
N GLN A 38 17.48 -4.35 -6.95
CA GLN A 38 18.18 -5.54 -7.44
C GLN A 38 17.90 -5.80 -8.94
N LEU A 39 16.67 -5.53 -9.38
CA LEU A 39 16.23 -5.66 -10.77
C LEU A 39 17.00 -4.82 -11.77
N VAL A 40 17.56 -3.73 -11.27
CA VAL A 40 18.33 -2.83 -12.09
C VAL A 40 19.81 -3.20 -12.15
N LYS A 41 20.29 -4.08 -11.27
CA LYS A 41 21.68 -4.52 -11.24
C LYS A 41 21.94 -5.78 -12.09
N ALA A 42 21.11 -6.82 -12.03
CA ALA A 42 21.29 -8.04 -12.85
C ALA A 42 20.14 -9.09 -12.76
N ALA A 43 18.92 -8.70 -12.39
CA ALA A 43 17.93 -9.70 -11.99
C ALA A 43 17.42 -10.63 -13.11
N ASN A 44 17.20 -11.88 -12.70
CA ASN A 44 16.66 -12.93 -13.54
C ASN A 44 15.18 -12.70 -13.91
N ILE A 45 14.69 -13.40 -14.94
CA ILE A 45 13.30 -13.28 -15.43
C ILE A 45 12.30 -13.59 -14.30
N ALA A 46 12.61 -14.56 -13.44
CA ALA A 46 11.79 -14.94 -12.29
C ALA A 46 11.64 -13.79 -11.27
N GLU A 47 12.73 -13.14 -10.89
CA GLU A 47 12.73 -11.99 -9.98
C GLU A 47 11.90 -10.83 -10.53
N ARG A 48 11.94 -10.61 -11.85
CA ARG A 48 11.10 -9.62 -12.51
C ARG A 48 9.61 -9.93 -12.40
N LYS A 49 9.23 -11.21 -12.48
CA LYS A 49 7.85 -11.66 -12.34
C LYS A 49 7.37 -11.46 -10.89
N ILE A 50 8.20 -11.81 -9.91
CA ILE A 50 7.94 -11.63 -8.48
C ILE A 50 7.79 -10.14 -8.15
N HIS A 51 8.67 -9.28 -8.65
CA HIS A 51 8.56 -7.83 -8.42
C HIS A 51 7.27 -7.23 -8.96
N ARG A 52 6.85 -7.63 -10.17
CA ARG A 52 5.57 -7.21 -10.75
C ARG A 52 4.40 -7.71 -9.90
N PHE A 53 4.44 -8.97 -9.47
CA PHE A 53 3.42 -9.53 -8.59
C PHE A 53 3.30 -8.74 -7.29
N ASN A 54 4.42 -8.47 -6.59
CA ASN A 54 4.42 -7.65 -5.37
C ASN A 54 3.84 -6.25 -5.62
N GLY A 55 4.13 -5.65 -6.78
CA GLY A 55 3.53 -4.37 -7.19
C GLY A 55 2.01 -4.41 -7.35
N TYR A 56 1.46 -5.47 -7.95
CA TYR A 56 0.01 -5.64 -8.07
C TYR A 56 -0.65 -5.96 -6.73
N THR A 57 -0.05 -6.85 -5.93
CA THR A 57 -0.58 -7.23 -4.62
C THR A 57 -0.63 -6.01 -3.68
N THR A 58 0.41 -5.17 -3.67
CA THR A 58 0.39 -3.92 -2.90
C THR A 58 -0.69 -2.97 -3.37
N LEU A 59 -0.89 -2.80 -4.68
CA LEU A 59 -1.98 -1.98 -5.21
C LEU A 59 -3.35 -2.51 -4.79
N THR A 60 -3.58 -3.82 -4.86
CA THR A 60 -4.84 -4.44 -4.44
C THR A 60 -5.09 -4.21 -2.95
N LEU A 61 -4.08 -4.40 -2.09
CA LEU A 61 -4.22 -4.12 -0.66
C LEU A 61 -4.54 -2.65 -0.39
N PHE A 62 -3.93 -1.74 -1.13
CA PHE A 62 -4.20 -0.31 -1.02
C PHE A 62 -5.67 0.01 -1.38
N LEU A 63 -6.19 -0.58 -2.47
CA LEU A 63 -7.60 -0.43 -2.86
C LEU A 63 -8.55 -1.01 -1.82
N CYS A 64 -8.23 -2.18 -1.24
CA CYS A 64 -9.02 -2.77 -0.15
C CYS A 64 -9.06 -1.85 1.07
N LEU A 65 -7.92 -1.28 1.47
CA LEU A 65 -7.83 -0.32 2.59
C LEU A 65 -8.59 0.96 2.31
N ALA A 66 -8.51 1.48 1.08
CA ALA A 66 -9.28 2.65 0.67
C ALA A 66 -10.78 2.37 0.75
N GLY A 67 -11.23 1.22 0.24
CA GLY A 67 -12.62 0.77 0.32
C GLY A 67 -13.11 0.61 1.75
N LEU A 68 -12.33 -0.06 2.62
CA LEU A 68 -12.64 -0.22 4.04
C LEU A 68 -12.71 1.13 4.76
N SER A 69 -11.77 2.04 4.48
CA SER A 69 -11.78 3.38 5.07
C SER A 69 -13.02 4.19 4.66
N VAL A 70 -13.43 4.10 3.39
CA VAL A 70 -14.64 4.78 2.89
C VAL A 70 -15.91 4.16 3.48
N TYR A 71 -15.96 2.84 3.60
CA TYR A 71 -17.08 2.14 4.22
C TYR A 71 -17.24 2.51 5.71
N ASN A 72 -16.14 2.55 6.46
CA ASN A 72 -16.18 2.81 7.90
C ASN A 72 -16.34 4.29 8.27
N ASN A 73 -15.68 5.19 7.54
CA ASN A 73 -15.57 6.62 7.92
C ASN A 73 -16.21 7.58 6.90
N GLY A 74 -16.76 7.08 5.79
CA GLY A 74 -17.25 7.90 4.68
C GLY A 74 -16.13 8.53 3.84
N ILE A 75 -16.52 9.36 2.87
CA ILE A 75 -15.58 10.10 2.00
C ILE A 75 -15.44 11.54 2.50
N GLY A 76 -14.45 11.79 3.34
CA GLY A 76 -14.02 13.15 3.68
C GLY A 76 -13.15 13.74 2.55
N LEU A 77 -13.26 15.06 2.32
CA LEU A 77 -12.47 15.80 1.31
C LEU A 77 -10.96 15.51 1.39
N TRP A 78 -10.39 15.58 2.60
CA TRP A 78 -8.97 15.29 2.82
C TRP A 78 -8.61 13.81 2.62
N SER A 79 -9.50 12.90 3.02
CA SER A 79 -9.28 11.48 2.80
C SER A 79 -9.32 11.14 1.32
N PHE A 80 -10.23 11.75 0.55
CA PHE A 80 -10.34 11.56 -0.90
C PHE A 80 -9.04 11.93 -1.60
N TRP A 81 -8.51 13.13 -1.35
CA TRP A 81 -7.24 13.57 -1.95
C TRP A 81 -6.05 12.68 -1.54
N GLY A 82 -6.02 12.18 -0.30
CA GLY A 82 -5.00 11.23 0.15
C GLY A 82 -5.04 9.91 -0.62
N TRP A 83 -6.23 9.34 -0.84
CA TRP A 83 -6.39 8.12 -1.62
C TRP A 83 -6.02 8.33 -3.09
N VAL A 84 -6.44 9.45 -3.69
CA VAL A 84 -6.07 9.82 -5.07
C VAL A 84 -4.56 9.99 -5.22
N PHE A 85 -3.89 10.66 -4.27
CA PHE A 85 -2.44 10.79 -4.26
C PHE A 85 -1.74 9.44 -4.18
N GLY A 86 -2.24 8.52 -3.34
CA GLY A 86 -1.72 7.15 -3.29
C GLY A 86 -1.86 6.41 -4.62
N LEU A 87 -3.00 6.51 -5.30
CA LEU A 87 -3.20 5.96 -6.64
C LEU A 87 -2.24 6.57 -7.67
N LEU A 88 -1.99 7.87 -7.59
CA LEU A 88 -1.01 8.55 -8.45
C LEU A 88 0.41 8.00 -8.25
N LEU A 89 0.82 7.69 -7.02
CA LEU A 89 2.12 7.06 -6.76
C LEU A 89 2.21 5.65 -7.37
N PHE A 90 1.15 4.84 -7.27
CA PHE A 90 1.12 3.51 -7.88
C PHE A 90 1.14 3.58 -9.42
N THR A 91 0.35 4.46 -10.03
CA THR A 91 0.34 4.65 -11.49
C THR A 91 1.68 5.16 -11.99
N LEU A 92 2.32 6.10 -11.28
CA LEU A 92 3.66 6.59 -11.58
C LEU A 92 4.70 5.46 -11.53
N LYS A 93 4.65 4.58 -10.52
CA LYS A 93 5.51 3.40 -10.44
C LYS A 93 5.37 2.50 -11.68
N ILE A 94 4.14 2.18 -12.07
CA ILE A 94 3.86 1.32 -13.23
C ILE A 94 4.37 1.98 -14.52
N TYR A 95 4.15 3.28 -14.66
CA TYR A 95 4.61 4.05 -15.82
C TYR A 95 6.14 4.04 -15.96
N ILE A 96 6.85 4.29 -14.86
CA ILE A 96 8.32 4.26 -14.82
C ILE A 96 8.85 2.88 -15.19
N VAL A 97 8.27 1.80 -14.64
CA VAL A 97 8.65 0.42 -14.94
C VAL A 97 8.46 0.10 -16.44
N ARG A 98 7.46 0.68 -17.12
CA ARG A 98 7.24 0.52 -18.56
C ARG A 98 8.27 1.27 -19.42
N ARG A 99 8.69 2.49 -19.03
CA ARG A 99 9.52 3.38 -19.89
C ARG A 99 11.03 3.08 -19.91
N ARG A 100 11.54 2.19 -19.05
CA ARG A 100 12.91 1.57 -19.01
C ARG A 100 14.18 2.42 -19.11
N ARG A 101 14.24 3.58 -19.80
CA ARG A 101 15.53 4.16 -20.27
C ARG A 101 16.33 5.00 -19.27
N ARG A 102 15.75 5.52 -18.18
CA ARG A 102 16.46 6.27 -17.11
C ARG A 102 15.88 6.01 -15.71
N SER A 103 15.56 4.75 -15.45
CA SER A 103 14.64 4.34 -14.39
C SER A 103 15.24 4.32 -12.97
N PHE A 104 16.56 4.18 -12.81
CA PHE A 104 17.20 3.87 -11.51
C PHE A 104 16.87 4.86 -10.38
N LYS A 105 17.16 6.15 -10.59
CA LYS A 105 16.93 7.17 -9.57
C LYS A 105 15.43 7.27 -9.27
N TYR A 106 14.60 7.38 -10.30
CA TYR A 106 13.16 7.55 -10.15
C TYR A 106 12.44 6.34 -9.52
N VAL A 107 12.87 5.10 -9.81
CA VAL A 107 12.33 3.89 -9.17
C VAL A 107 12.62 3.87 -7.68
N SER A 108 13.83 4.26 -7.28
CA SER A 108 14.20 4.31 -5.85
C SER A 108 13.40 5.38 -5.10
N TRP A 109 13.22 6.56 -5.69
CA TRP A 109 12.44 7.64 -5.08
C TRP A 109 10.96 7.27 -4.96
N VAL A 110 10.35 6.73 -6.03
CA VAL A 110 8.93 6.33 -6.00
C VAL A 110 8.69 5.16 -5.05
N GLY A 111 9.61 4.19 -4.99
CA GLY A 111 9.51 3.09 -4.03
C GLY A 111 9.64 3.58 -2.57
N ALA A 112 10.52 4.53 -2.29
CA ALA A 112 10.61 5.15 -0.97
C ALA A 112 9.34 5.93 -0.61
N SER A 113 8.78 6.71 -1.54
CA SER A 113 7.50 7.42 -1.32
C SER A 113 6.35 6.45 -1.02
N LEU A 114 6.32 5.29 -1.67
CA LEU A 114 5.35 4.23 -1.36
C LEU A 114 5.56 3.67 0.04
N ILE A 115 6.79 3.44 0.48
CA ILE A 115 7.07 2.99 1.86
C ILE A 115 6.56 4.02 2.88
N PHE A 116 6.83 5.32 2.67
CA PHE A 116 6.32 6.37 3.56
C PHE A 116 4.79 6.42 3.58
N LEU A 117 4.14 6.26 2.43
CA LEU A 117 2.69 6.17 2.36
C LEU A 117 2.15 4.98 3.16
N TRP A 118 2.77 3.80 3.04
CA TRP A 118 2.35 2.62 3.81
C TRP A 118 2.61 2.78 5.31
N LEU A 119 3.74 3.37 5.71
CA LEU A 119 4.03 3.71 7.10
C LEU A 119 2.97 4.64 7.69
N PHE A 120 2.59 5.68 6.95
CA PHE A 120 1.52 6.57 7.36
C PHE A 120 0.17 5.83 7.50
N LEU A 121 -0.15 4.94 6.56
CA LEU A 121 -1.37 4.12 6.64
C LEU A 121 -1.35 3.19 7.85
N VAL A 122 -0.21 2.57 8.19
CA VAL A 122 -0.07 1.78 9.42
C VAL A 122 -0.37 2.67 10.63
N PHE A 123 0.34 3.80 10.76
CA PHE A 123 0.17 4.71 11.88
C PHE A 123 -1.28 5.18 12.05
N LYS A 124 -1.96 5.54 10.96
CA LYS A 124 -3.35 5.98 10.98
C LYS A 124 -4.33 4.88 11.43
N ASN A 125 -4.04 3.61 11.10
CA ASN A 125 -4.96 2.51 11.34
C ASN A 125 -4.71 1.78 12.67
N ILE A 126 -3.57 2.02 13.33
CA ILE A 126 -3.33 1.52 14.69
C ILE A 126 -4.44 2.09 15.59
N PRO A 127 -5.23 1.23 16.25
CA PRO A 127 -6.20 1.69 17.23
C PRO A 127 -5.43 2.26 18.43
N VAL A 128 -5.60 3.56 18.69
CA VAL A 128 -5.11 4.25 19.91
C VAL A 128 -6.22 4.28 20.95
#